data_AF-A0A9J7WZ24-F1
#
_entry.id   AF-A0A9J7WZ24-F1
#
_cell.length_a   1.000
_cell.length_b   1.000
_cell.length_c   1.000
_cell.angle_alpha   90.00
_cell.angle_beta   90.00
_cell.angle_gamma   90.00
#
_symmetry.space_group_name_H-M   'P 1'
#
loop_
_entity.id
_entity.type
_entity.pdbx_description
1 polymer ?
#
loop_
_entity_poly.entity_id
_entity_poly.type
_entity_poly.pdbx_seq_one_letter_code
_entity_poly.pdbx_strand_id
1 'polypeptide(L)'
;MTYIKPMVLIKEMNIYHDEHDIETPHGVLHVTMRGSPKGNCPVILTYHDIGLNHKSCFNTLFNFEDMTEITQHFAVVHVDAPGQQEGAPPFPTGYQYPTMDELAEMMPSVLTQVNSVIGIGVGAGAYILTRFALNQPSLVEGLVLINVDPCAEGWMDWAASKLTGWTSNLVDIVMAHHFSTEELTDNQELIQTYRLHIAQDINQDNLALFCGSYNARQDLGIERPIAGLNENTVKTLTCPALLVVGDTSPAVEAVVECNSRLNPTKTTLLKMADCGGLPQVVQPGKLAEAFKYFVQGMGYRNHMHMAVALCNFPPHRSDEHTIFLGDKLNIISEWLFEGITRRNAEQLLMLPPNYSGCFLIRESQSCPGSYSLSMRQDRGHVHSVKHYRIHQLHNGWFYIHQSHYFSTLTQLVDYYSRKLKWQWCCKLNISPVPPSKDSLAIVHRPSPISIQRSNLNWRDLSRSRIQRQVKGTDQESLLSEGLRETMKAYFYVTEDSNWTE
;
A
#
# COMPACT_ATOMS: atom_id res chain seq x y z
N MET A 1 -8.85 -32.96 37.43
CA MET A 1 -9.86 -32.10 36.80
C MET A 1 -9.35 -30.68 36.83
N THR A 2 -8.98 -30.21 35.65
CA THR A 2 -8.52 -28.88 35.28
C THR A 2 -9.65 -27.85 35.50
N TYR A 3 -9.32 -26.64 35.96
CA TYR A 3 -9.40 -25.40 35.16
C TYR A 3 -9.12 -24.15 36.02
N ILE A 4 -7.90 -23.63 35.80
CA ILE A 4 -7.49 -22.25 35.50
C ILE A 4 -7.96 -21.09 36.41
N LYS A 5 -6.92 -20.41 36.93
CA LYS A 5 -6.88 -19.19 37.74
C LYS A 5 -7.34 -17.91 36.99
N PRO A 6 -7.72 -16.85 37.71
CA PRO A 6 -8.27 -15.62 37.13
C PRO A 6 -7.23 -14.72 36.46
N MET A 7 -7.61 -14.09 35.34
CA MET A 7 -6.84 -13.06 34.63
C MET A 7 -6.70 -11.79 35.47
N VAL A 8 -5.44 -11.36 35.65
CA VAL A 8 -5.03 -10.09 36.25
C VAL A 8 -5.11 -8.96 35.23
N LEU A 9 -5.44 -7.77 35.73
CA LEU A 9 -5.56 -6.47 35.05
C LEU A 9 -4.29 -5.95 34.35
N ILE A 10 -4.54 -5.22 33.26
CA ILE A 10 -3.77 -4.12 32.62
C ILE A 10 -2.38 -4.46 32.05
N LYS A 11 -2.28 -4.39 30.71
CA LYS A 11 -1.12 -3.84 30.01
C LYS A 11 -1.62 -2.81 29.00
N GLU A 12 -0.88 -1.71 28.93
CA GLU A 12 -1.13 -0.49 28.15
C GLU A 12 -1.40 -0.79 26.66
N MET A 13 -2.03 0.17 25.97
CA MET A 13 -2.09 0.21 24.50
C MET A 13 -0.67 0.39 23.92
N ASN A 14 0.15 -0.65 23.99
CA ASN A 14 1.20 -0.85 23.02
C ASN A 14 0.53 -1.34 21.74
N ILE A 15 0.92 -0.77 20.60
CA ILE A 15 0.83 -1.44 19.31
C ILE A 15 1.30 -2.88 19.58
N TYR A 16 0.44 -3.88 19.41
CA TYR A 16 0.85 -5.28 19.59
C TYR A 16 1.96 -5.54 18.58
N HIS A 17 3.20 -5.48 19.05
CA HIS A 17 4.37 -6.04 18.40
C HIS A 17 4.50 -7.43 18.98
N ASP A 18 4.10 -8.42 18.21
CA ASP A 18 4.25 -9.81 18.61
C ASP A 18 5.36 -10.42 17.76
N GLU A 19 6.50 -10.62 18.40
CA GLU A 19 7.70 -11.21 17.82
C GLU A 19 7.58 -12.73 17.87
N HIS A 20 7.81 -13.38 16.75
CA HIS A 20 7.70 -14.82 16.61
C HIS A 20 8.90 -15.36 15.86
N ASP A 21 9.42 -16.48 16.35
CA ASP A 21 10.40 -17.28 15.63
C ASP A 21 9.66 -18.42 14.91
N ILE A 22 9.63 -18.35 13.58
CA ILE A 22 8.94 -19.31 12.72
C ILE A 22 9.94 -20.32 12.21
N GLU A 23 9.73 -21.60 12.56
CA GLU A 23 10.46 -22.71 11.96
C GLU A 23 10.05 -22.90 10.49
N THR A 24 11.05 -22.98 9.62
CA THR A 24 10.88 -23.18 8.17
C THR A 24 11.79 -24.31 7.68
N PRO A 25 11.65 -24.77 6.43
CA PRO A 25 12.52 -25.80 5.87
C PRO A 25 14.02 -25.46 5.92
N HIS A 26 14.37 -24.17 5.93
CA HIS A 26 15.75 -23.67 5.79
C HIS A 26 16.24 -22.92 7.03
N GLY A 27 15.65 -23.21 8.20
CA GLY A 27 15.97 -22.59 9.48
C GLY A 27 14.86 -21.70 10.02
N VAL A 28 15.21 -20.86 10.98
CA VAL A 28 14.25 -20.00 11.70
C VAL A 28 14.20 -18.61 11.06
N LEU A 29 12.98 -18.08 10.85
CA LEU A 29 12.76 -16.67 10.55
C LEU A 29 12.21 -15.96 11.77
N HIS A 30 12.86 -14.86 12.15
CA HIS A 30 12.29 -13.93 13.11
C HIS A 30 11.30 -13.01 12.39
N VAL A 31 10.08 -12.92 12.91
CA VAL A 31 9.05 -12.04 12.34
C VAL A 31 8.42 -11.17 13.42
N THR A 32 8.13 -9.92 13.08
CA THR A 32 7.38 -8.99 13.93
C THR A 32 6.02 -8.72 13.33
N MET A 33 4.96 -9.13 14.02
CA MET A 33 3.58 -8.85 13.64
C MET A 33 3.14 -7.49 14.18
N ARG A 34 2.48 -6.67 13.34
CA ARG A 34 1.77 -5.45 13.74
C ARG A 34 0.31 -5.52 13.31
N GLY A 35 -0.58 -5.25 14.25
CA GLY A 35 -2.03 -5.36 14.02
C GLY A 35 -2.50 -6.81 13.93
N SER A 36 -3.79 -6.99 13.62
CA SER A 36 -4.41 -8.32 13.53
C SER A 36 -5.02 -8.52 12.14
N PRO A 37 -4.84 -9.67 11.48
CA PRO A 37 -5.47 -9.95 10.19
C PRO A 37 -6.99 -9.77 10.27
N LYS A 38 -7.59 -9.12 9.27
CA LYS A 38 -9.02 -8.79 9.25
C LYS A 38 -9.71 -9.51 8.09
N GLY A 39 -10.58 -10.46 8.40
CA GLY A 39 -11.40 -11.15 7.40
C GLY A 39 -10.56 -11.78 6.28
N ASN A 40 -10.89 -11.46 5.03
CA ASN A 40 -10.16 -11.92 3.85
C ASN A 40 -9.14 -10.90 3.32
N CYS A 41 -8.83 -9.83 4.07
CA CYS A 41 -7.82 -8.87 3.63
C CYS A 41 -6.43 -9.54 3.61
N PRO A 42 -5.61 -9.28 2.58
CA PRO A 42 -4.24 -9.76 2.54
C PRO A 42 -3.43 -9.13 3.68
N VAL A 43 -2.31 -9.75 3.99
CA VAL A 43 -1.35 -9.18 4.95
C VAL A 43 -0.24 -8.45 4.20
N ILE A 44 0.20 -7.31 4.72
CA ILE A 44 1.38 -6.63 4.18
C ILE A 44 2.61 -7.37 4.70
N LEU A 45 3.37 -8.01 3.80
CA LEU A 45 4.59 -8.74 4.13
C LEU A 45 5.80 -7.90 3.72
N THR A 46 6.70 -7.58 4.65
CA THR A 46 7.91 -6.81 4.31
C THR A 46 9.17 -7.66 4.39
N TYR A 47 10.09 -7.47 3.45
CA TYR A 47 11.42 -8.09 3.46
C TYR A 47 12.50 -7.04 3.20
N HIS A 48 13.46 -6.90 4.11
CA HIS A 48 14.46 -5.84 4.08
C HIS A 48 15.64 -6.16 3.14
N ASP A 49 16.51 -5.18 2.94
CA ASP A 49 17.72 -5.33 2.14
C ASP A 49 18.95 -5.73 2.99
N ILE A 50 20.06 -6.05 2.34
CA ILE A 50 21.34 -6.36 2.99
C ILE A 50 21.83 -5.22 3.89
N GLY A 51 22.36 -5.58 5.06
CA GLY A 51 22.83 -4.62 6.06
C GLY A 51 21.71 -3.83 6.75
N LEU A 52 20.46 -4.20 6.54
CA LEU A 52 19.32 -3.67 7.27
C LEU A 52 18.61 -4.80 7.99
N ASN A 53 17.64 -4.43 8.83
CA ASN A 53 16.60 -5.30 9.33
C ASN A 53 15.25 -4.59 9.16
N HIS A 54 14.14 -5.17 9.60
CA HIS A 54 12.84 -4.55 9.42
C HIS A 54 12.74 -3.17 10.08
N LYS A 55 13.42 -2.95 11.20
CA LYS A 55 13.39 -1.69 11.93
C LYS A 55 14.06 -0.59 11.12
N SER A 56 15.31 -0.80 10.71
CA SER A 56 16.07 0.18 9.93
C SER A 56 15.60 0.34 8.49
N CYS A 57 14.93 -0.68 7.94
CA CYS A 57 14.42 -0.62 6.57
C CYS A 57 13.02 0.01 6.48
N PHE A 58 12.12 -0.25 7.43
CA PHE A 58 10.70 0.04 7.27
C PHE A 58 10.05 0.89 8.37
N ASN A 59 10.65 1.05 9.56
CA ASN A 59 9.98 1.80 10.64
C ASN A 59 9.65 3.24 10.23
N THR A 60 10.54 3.92 9.51
CA THR A 60 10.29 5.28 9.03
C THR A 60 9.05 5.36 8.15
N LEU A 61 8.88 4.41 7.21
CA LEU A 61 7.70 4.34 6.35
C LEU A 61 6.43 3.99 7.14
N PHE A 62 6.47 2.91 7.93
CA PHE A 62 5.28 2.36 8.59
C PHE A 62 4.82 3.18 9.80
N ASN A 63 5.66 4.07 10.32
CA ASN A 63 5.29 5.02 11.37
C ASN A 63 4.95 6.42 10.79
N PHE A 64 5.06 6.61 9.47
CA PHE A 64 4.65 7.85 8.81
C PHE A 64 3.13 7.99 8.82
N GLU A 65 2.61 9.20 9.08
CA GLU A 65 1.18 9.47 9.29
C GLU A 65 0.30 8.91 8.17
N ASP A 66 0.63 9.20 6.90
CA ASP A 66 -0.13 8.70 5.74
C ASP A 66 -0.12 7.16 5.62
N MET A 67 0.93 6.50 6.09
CA MET A 67 1.02 5.03 6.07
C MET A 67 0.20 4.41 7.22
N THR A 68 -0.02 5.14 8.31
CA THR A 68 -0.91 4.68 9.40
C THR A 68 -2.37 4.57 8.93
N GLU A 69 -2.81 5.45 8.02
CA GLU A 69 -4.15 5.38 7.42
C GLU A 69 -4.37 4.09 6.62
N ILE A 70 -3.30 3.55 6.05
CA ILE A 70 -3.34 2.31 5.26
C ILE A 70 -3.26 1.12 6.23
N THR A 71 -2.26 1.11 7.10
CA THR A 71 -1.95 -0.02 7.99
C THR A 71 -2.99 -0.25 9.09
N GLN A 72 -3.91 0.69 9.36
CA GLN A 72 -5.08 0.38 10.20
C GLN A 72 -6.02 -0.67 9.58
N HIS A 73 -5.96 -0.88 8.26
CA HIS A 73 -6.81 -1.82 7.52
C HIS A 73 -6.15 -3.18 7.27
N PHE A 74 -4.83 -3.24 7.30
CA PHE A 74 -4.04 -4.45 7.03
C PHE A 74 -3.29 -4.88 8.28
N ALA A 75 -3.11 -6.19 8.46
CA ALA A 75 -2.01 -6.63 9.32
C ALA A 75 -0.70 -6.41 8.57
N VAL A 76 0.39 -6.22 9.31
CA VAL A 76 1.73 -6.13 8.77
C VAL A 76 2.59 -7.21 9.41
N VAL A 77 3.26 -8.01 8.58
CA VAL A 77 4.30 -8.95 9.01
C VAL A 77 5.64 -8.41 8.52
N HIS A 78 6.51 -8.10 9.46
CA HIS A 78 7.88 -7.76 9.16
C HIS A 78 8.76 -9.01 9.27
N VAL A 79 9.46 -9.38 8.20
CA VAL A 79 10.40 -10.51 8.21
C VAL A 79 11.82 -9.98 8.33
N ASP A 80 12.57 -10.50 9.29
CA ASP A 80 14.02 -10.37 9.34
C ASP A 80 14.67 -11.60 8.71
N ALA A 81 15.60 -11.36 7.79
CA ALA A 81 16.40 -12.42 7.20
C ALA A 81 17.19 -13.16 8.29
N PRO A 82 17.51 -14.46 8.11
CA PRO A 82 18.17 -15.25 9.14
C PRO A 82 19.41 -14.58 9.74
N GLY A 83 19.40 -14.38 11.05
CA GLY A 83 20.51 -13.79 11.79
C GLY A 83 20.70 -12.28 11.61
N GLN A 84 19.76 -11.59 10.95
CA GLN A 84 19.77 -10.13 10.78
C GLN A 84 18.88 -9.39 11.79
N GLN A 85 18.07 -10.12 12.58
CA GLN A 85 17.29 -9.53 13.65
C GLN A 85 18.20 -8.94 14.75
N GLU A 86 17.69 -7.95 15.48
CA GLU A 86 18.44 -7.29 16.55
C GLU A 86 18.86 -8.28 17.64
N GLY A 87 20.14 -8.27 18.01
CA GLY A 87 20.68 -9.17 19.03
C GLY A 87 20.83 -10.63 18.59
N ALA A 88 20.76 -10.92 17.28
CA ALA A 88 20.96 -12.28 16.77
C ALA A 88 22.34 -12.86 17.14
N PRO A 89 22.40 -14.11 17.65
CA PRO A 89 23.67 -14.77 17.89
C PRO A 89 24.40 -15.07 16.57
N PRO A 90 25.74 -15.12 16.56
CA PRO A 90 26.48 -15.51 15.37
C PRO A 90 26.18 -16.97 15.02
N PHE A 91 26.03 -17.26 13.73
CA PHE A 91 25.95 -18.63 13.26
C PHE A 91 27.29 -19.36 13.48
N PRO A 92 27.27 -20.70 13.66
CA PRO A 92 28.50 -21.48 13.77
C PRO A 92 29.40 -21.34 12.54
N THR A 93 30.72 -21.45 12.73
CA THR A 93 31.66 -21.47 11.60
C THR A 93 31.33 -22.62 10.64
N GLY A 94 31.24 -22.31 9.34
CA GLY A 94 30.86 -23.28 8.31
C GLY A 94 29.35 -23.49 8.16
N TYR A 95 28.52 -22.68 8.83
CA TYR A 95 27.07 -22.66 8.60
C TYR A 95 26.75 -22.41 7.13
N GLN A 96 25.88 -23.24 6.56
CA GLN A 96 25.38 -23.07 5.21
C GLN A 96 24.19 -22.13 5.25
N TYR A 97 24.44 -20.87 4.91
CA TYR A 97 23.39 -19.86 4.88
C TYR A 97 22.45 -20.09 3.68
N PRO A 98 21.12 -19.91 3.84
CA PRO A 98 20.18 -20.11 2.76
C PRO A 98 20.49 -19.24 1.54
N THR A 99 20.40 -19.85 0.35
CA THR A 99 20.45 -19.13 -0.93
C THR A 99 19.24 -18.20 -1.09
N MET A 100 19.31 -17.25 -2.02
CA MET A 100 18.18 -16.34 -2.30
C MET A 100 16.89 -17.08 -2.71
N ASP A 101 17.02 -18.24 -3.36
CA ASP A 101 15.88 -19.09 -3.73
C ASP A 101 15.31 -19.82 -2.51
N GLU A 102 16.18 -20.36 -1.64
CA GLU A 102 15.77 -21.00 -0.38
C GLU A 102 15.13 -19.98 0.58
N LEU A 103 15.64 -18.75 0.67
CA LEU A 103 14.99 -17.67 1.43
C LEU A 103 13.57 -17.40 0.94
N ALA A 104 13.32 -17.46 -0.37
CA ALA A 104 11.98 -17.34 -0.92
C ALA A 104 11.08 -18.54 -0.58
N GLU A 105 11.64 -19.75 -0.48
CA GLU A 105 10.94 -20.96 -0.06
C GLU A 105 10.55 -20.96 1.43
N MET A 106 11.16 -20.11 2.25
CA MET A 106 10.76 -19.92 3.65
C MET A 106 9.45 -19.13 3.78
N MET A 107 9.11 -18.28 2.81
CA MET A 107 7.96 -17.36 2.87
C MET A 107 6.60 -18.02 3.11
N PRO A 108 6.24 -19.15 2.46
CA PRO A 108 5.00 -19.85 2.76
C PRO A 108 4.80 -20.21 4.24
N SER A 109 5.88 -20.48 4.98
CA SER A 109 5.82 -20.84 6.41
C SER A 109 5.37 -19.65 7.28
N VAL A 110 5.70 -18.43 6.86
CA VAL A 110 5.26 -17.18 7.49
C VAL A 110 3.74 -16.98 7.30
N LEU A 111 3.17 -17.60 6.26
CA LEU A 111 1.78 -17.35 5.83
C LEU A 111 0.78 -18.43 6.28
N THR A 112 1.14 -19.30 7.21
CA THR A 112 0.31 -20.47 7.61
C THR A 112 -1.12 -20.15 8.07
N GLN A 113 -1.39 -18.90 8.48
CA GLN A 113 -2.71 -18.45 8.95
C GLN A 113 -3.36 -17.37 8.07
N VAL A 114 -2.80 -17.05 6.90
CA VAL A 114 -3.26 -15.96 6.05
C VAL A 114 -3.46 -16.43 4.61
N ASN A 115 -4.46 -15.87 3.93
CA ASN A 115 -4.86 -16.33 2.59
C ASN A 115 -3.88 -15.86 1.50
N SER A 116 -3.30 -14.68 1.67
CA SER A 116 -2.54 -13.98 0.64
C SER A 116 -1.80 -12.77 1.20
N VAL A 117 -0.85 -12.22 0.44
CA VAL A 117 -0.04 -11.06 0.85
C VAL A 117 0.08 -9.98 -0.22
N ILE A 118 0.31 -8.75 0.26
CA ILE A 118 0.88 -7.66 -0.52
C ILE A 118 2.33 -7.50 -0.04
N GLY A 119 3.30 -7.85 -0.88
CA GLY A 119 4.72 -7.81 -0.52
C GLY A 119 5.34 -6.43 -0.70
N ILE A 120 6.18 -5.98 0.23
CA ILE A 120 7.03 -4.80 0.11
C ILE A 120 8.48 -5.21 0.35
N GLY A 121 9.30 -5.19 -0.69
CA GLY A 121 10.71 -5.60 -0.62
C GLY A 121 11.65 -4.47 -1.01
N VAL A 122 12.83 -4.43 -0.38
CA VAL A 122 13.93 -3.52 -0.74
C VAL A 122 15.14 -4.35 -1.15
N GLY A 123 15.75 -4.08 -2.31
CA GLY A 123 16.95 -4.76 -2.82
C GLY A 123 16.86 -6.28 -2.76
N ALA A 124 17.65 -6.92 -1.89
CA ALA A 124 17.59 -8.35 -1.63
C ALA A 124 16.19 -8.85 -1.26
N GLY A 125 15.46 -8.11 -0.42
CA GLY A 125 14.07 -8.43 -0.10
C GLY A 125 13.13 -8.30 -1.29
N ALA A 126 13.38 -7.34 -2.18
CA ALA A 126 12.62 -7.22 -3.43
C ALA A 126 12.87 -8.43 -4.35
N TYR A 127 14.12 -8.91 -4.44
CA TYR A 127 14.46 -10.13 -5.16
C TYR A 127 13.75 -11.36 -4.56
N ILE A 128 13.82 -11.55 -3.24
CA ILE A 128 13.22 -12.69 -2.53
C ILE A 128 11.71 -12.73 -2.72
N LEU A 129 11.03 -11.60 -2.52
CA LEU A 129 9.58 -11.52 -2.71
C LEU A 129 9.19 -11.72 -4.19
N THR A 130 10.01 -11.28 -5.14
CA THR A 130 9.79 -11.57 -6.56
C THR A 130 9.91 -13.07 -6.85
N ARG A 131 10.95 -13.74 -6.32
CA ARG A 131 11.12 -15.19 -6.47
C ARG A 131 9.98 -15.95 -5.80
N PHE A 132 9.56 -15.54 -4.61
CA PHE A 132 8.40 -16.11 -3.91
C PHE A 132 7.12 -16.00 -4.75
N ALA A 133 6.83 -14.83 -5.33
CA ALA A 133 5.67 -14.64 -6.19
C ALA A 133 5.72 -15.47 -7.49
N LEU A 134 6.91 -15.69 -8.05
CA LEU A 134 7.09 -16.58 -9.20
C LEU A 134 6.84 -18.05 -8.85
N ASN A 135 7.19 -18.45 -7.62
CA ASN A 135 7.03 -19.83 -7.13
C ASN A 135 5.60 -20.12 -6.65
N GLN A 136 4.94 -19.13 -6.01
CA GLN A 136 3.63 -19.26 -5.38
C GLN A 136 2.70 -18.09 -5.76
N PRO A 137 2.34 -17.94 -7.05
CA PRO A 137 1.58 -16.78 -7.53
C PRO A 137 0.18 -16.65 -6.92
N SER A 138 -0.40 -17.72 -6.39
CA SER A 138 -1.71 -17.69 -5.71
C SER A 138 -1.67 -17.05 -4.32
N LEU A 139 -0.49 -16.94 -3.70
CA LEU A 139 -0.33 -16.34 -2.37
C LEU A 139 0.03 -14.86 -2.43
N VAL A 140 0.37 -14.32 -3.61
CA VAL A 140 0.84 -12.94 -3.76
C VAL A 140 -0.14 -12.13 -4.60
N GLU A 141 -0.74 -11.12 -3.97
CA GLU A 141 -1.73 -10.24 -4.61
C GLU A 141 -1.10 -9.05 -5.30
N GLY A 142 0.05 -8.59 -4.81
CA GLY A 142 0.79 -7.48 -5.38
C GLY A 142 2.15 -7.32 -4.73
N LEU A 143 3.07 -6.68 -5.45
CA LEU A 143 4.44 -6.41 -4.98
C LEU A 143 4.81 -4.94 -5.13
N VAL A 144 5.42 -4.38 -4.09
CA VAL A 144 6.16 -3.11 -4.14
C VAL A 144 7.64 -3.47 -4.06
N LEU A 145 8.39 -3.18 -5.12
CA LEU A 145 9.77 -3.60 -5.31
C LEU A 145 10.67 -2.38 -5.37
N ILE A 146 11.31 -2.06 -4.25
CA ILE A 146 12.20 -0.91 -4.11
C ILE A 146 13.62 -1.35 -4.43
N ASN A 147 14.30 -0.68 -5.36
CA ASN A 147 15.68 -0.97 -5.76
C ASN A 147 15.93 -2.44 -6.13
N VAL A 148 14.97 -3.09 -6.77
CA VAL A 148 15.13 -4.48 -7.22
C VAL A 148 16.19 -4.60 -8.32
N ASP A 149 17.07 -5.58 -8.18
CA ASP A 149 17.98 -6.01 -9.24
C ASP A 149 17.65 -7.47 -9.63
N PRO A 150 17.14 -7.72 -10.86
CA PRO A 150 16.77 -9.05 -11.31
C PRO A 150 17.97 -9.88 -11.79
N CYS A 151 19.15 -9.28 -11.93
CA CYS A 151 20.32 -9.86 -12.58
C CYS A 151 21.26 -10.54 -11.58
N ALA A 152 22.09 -11.46 -12.11
CA ALA A 152 23.10 -12.22 -11.37
C ALA A 152 24.46 -11.49 -11.28
N GLU A 153 24.51 -10.17 -11.48
CA GLU A 153 25.78 -9.46 -11.46
C GLU A 153 26.34 -9.37 -10.03
N GLY A 154 27.64 -9.64 -9.90
CA GLY A 154 28.37 -9.58 -8.63
C GLY A 154 28.43 -8.16 -8.09
N TRP A 155 27.39 -7.76 -7.36
CA TRP A 155 27.24 -6.40 -6.82
C TRP A 155 28.40 -6.02 -5.89
N MET A 156 29.03 -6.99 -5.22
CA MET A 156 30.17 -6.72 -4.34
C MET A 156 31.39 -6.20 -5.10
N ASP A 157 31.71 -6.80 -6.25
CA ASP A 157 32.83 -6.37 -7.08
C ASP A 157 32.55 -5.00 -7.69
N TRP A 158 31.30 -4.78 -8.10
CA TRP A 158 30.83 -3.48 -8.55
C TRP A 158 30.95 -2.42 -7.43
N ALA A 159 30.50 -2.70 -6.21
CA ALA A 159 30.55 -1.79 -5.08
C ALA A 159 32.00 -1.49 -4.69
N ALA A 160 32.87 -2.51 -4.64
CA ALA A 160 34.30 -2.35 -4.39
C ALA A 160 34.97 -1.46 -5.45
N SER A 161 34.55 -1.55 -6.72
CA SER A 161 35.08 -0.70 -7.79
C SER A 161 34.72 0.78 -7.64
N LYS A 162 33.58 1.09 -7.00
CA LYS A 162 33.12 2.46 -6.74
C LYS A 162 33.81 3.11 -5.54
N LEU A 163 34.42 2.30 -4.67
CA LEU A 163 35.02 2.69 -3.40
C LEU A 163 36.51 3.03 -3.50
N THR A 164 37.01 3.55 -4.62
CA THR A 164 38.45 3.86 -4.76
C THR A 164 38.92 4.84 -3.68
N GLY A 165 39.62 4.31 -2.65
CA GLY A 165 40.08 5.06 -1.48
C GLY A 165 39.39 4.74 -0.15
N TRP A 166 38.32 3.94 -0.14
CA TRP A 166 37.67 3.41 1.08
C TRP A 166 38.14 1.98 1.36
N THR A 167 38.01 1.53 2.60
CA THR A 167 38.53 0.22 3.04
C THR A 167 37.76 -0.93 2.42
N SER A 168 38.34 -2.14 2.32
CA SER A 168 37.63 -3.38 1.95
C SER A 168 36.68 -3.88 3.03
N ASN A 169 36.17 -2.98 3.87
CA ASN A 169 35.31 -3.29 5.00
C ASN A 169 33.89 -3.55 4.51
N LEU A 170 33.25 -4.59 5.06
CA LEU A 170 31.90 -5.00 4.70
C LEU A 170 30.88 -3.86 4.87
N VAL A 171 31.03 -3.06 5.93
CA VAL A 171 30.15 -1.90 6.19
C VAL A 171 30.21 -0.91 5.03
N ASP A 172 31.41 -0.57 4.54
CA ASP A 172 31.58 0.40 3.45
C ASP A 172 31.03 -0.15 2.12
N ILE A 173 31.19 -1.46 1.87
CA ILE A 173 30.63 -2.16 0.71
C ILE A 173 29.11 -2.10 0.72
N VAL A 174 28.47 -2.39 1.87
CA VAL A 174 27.02 -2.28 2.05
C VAL A 174 26.54 -0.84 1.90
N MET A 175 27.29 0.15 2.42
CA MET A 175 26.96 1.56 2.25
C MET A 175 26.98 1.97 0.77
N ALA A 176 27.94 1.50 -0.02
CA ALA A 176 28.02 1.75 -1.47
C ALA A 176 26.94 1.03 -2.30
N HIS A 177 26.35 -0.05 -1.77
CA HIS A 177 25.18 -0.69 -2.37
C HIS A 177 23.93 0.18 -2.21
N HIS A 178 23.75 0.78 -1.03
CA HIS A 178 22.58 1.62 -0.76
C HIS A 178 22.68 3.00 -1.40
N PHE A 179 23.81 3.67 -1.26
CA PHE A 179 23.93 5.12 -1.53
C PHE A 179 24.85 5.41 -2.70
N SER A 180 24.53 6.45 -3.47
CA SER A 180 25.42 6.95 -4.51
C SER A 180 26.67 7.61 -3.91
N THR A 181 27.72 7.77 -4.71
CA THR A 181 28.95 8.44 -4.26
C THR A 181 28.70 9.87 -3.76
N GLU A 182 27.77 10.59 -4.40
CA GLU A 182 27.36 11.94 -4.00
C GLU A 182 26.58 11.91 -2.67
N GLU A 183 25.67 10.97 -2.49
CA GLU A 183 24.93 10.82 -1.21
C GLU A 183 25.88 10.49 -0.04
N LEU A 184 26.87 9.63 -0.29
CA LEU A 184 27.88 9.24 0.70
C LEU A 184 28.74 10.42 1.17
N THR A 185 28.92 11.46 0.36
CA THR A 185 29.70 12.65 0.73
C THR A 185 28.84 13.76 1.35
N ASP A 186 27.61 13.91 0.89
CA ASP A 186 26.83 15.14 1.12
C ASP A 186 25.86 15.03 2.31
N ASN A 187 25.29 13.84 2.60
CA ASN A 187 24.27 13.67 3.63
C ASN A 187 24.83 13.05 4.92
N GLN A 188 25.68 13.79 5.63
CA GLN A 188 26.48 13.23 6.73
C GLN A 188 25.65 12.59 7.87
N GLU A 189 24.48 13.12 8.22
CA GLU A 189 23.68 12.59 9.35
C GLU A 189 23.02 11.25 9.01
N LEU A 190 22.33 11.17 7.87
CA LEU A 190 21.69 9.93 7.42
C LEU A 190 22.73 8.84 7.20
N ILE A 191 23.80 9.16 6.48
CA ILE A 191 24.89 8.23 6.15
C ILE A 191 25.57 7.73 7.43
N GLN A 192 25.85 8.62 8.40
CA GLN A 192 26.46 8.20 9.66
C GLN A 192 25.53 7.34 10.50
N THR A 193 24.22 7.62 10.49
CA THR A 193 23.22 6.81 11.19
C THR A 193 23.18 5.39 10.65
N TYR A 194 23.07 5.23 9.32
CA TYR A 194 23.07 3.90 8.69
C TYR A 194 24.40 3.18 8.84
N ARG A 195 25.53 3.89 8.72
CA ARG A 195 26.86 3.30 8.93
C ARG A 195 27.01 2.75 10.35
N LEU A 196 26.56 3.48 11.37
CA LEU A 196 26.59 3.01 12.76
C LEU A 196 25.64 1.82 12.96
N HIS A 197 24.42 1.89 12.42
CA HIS A 197 23.46 0.79 12.47
C HIS A 197 24.05 -0.50 11.88
N ILE A 198 24.56 -0.43 10.64
CA ILE A 198 25.16 -1.60 9.97
C ILE A 198 26.33 -2.15 10.78
N ALA A 199 27.15 -1.28 11.39
CA ALA A 199 28.35 -1.69 12.12
C ALA A 199 28.07 -2.25 13.53
N GLN A 200 26.98 -1.82 14.19
CA GLN A 200 26.74 -2.05 15.62
C GLN A 200 25.50 -2.89 15.92
N ASP A 201 24.43 -2.72 15.16
CA ASP A 201 23.12 -3.32 15.46
C ASP A 201 22.92 -4.67 14.76
N ILE A 202 23.71 -4.93 13.71
CA ILE A 202 23.69 -6.18 12.94
C ILE A 202 24.94 -7.00 13.24
N ASN A 203 24.75 -8.30 13.45
CA ASN A 203 25.85 -9.23 13.63
C ASN A 203 26.69 -9.33 12.34
N GLN A 204 27.97 -8.96 12.40
CA GLN A 204 28.83 -8.85 11.22
C GLN A 204 29.13 -10.20 10.54
N ASP A 205 29.22 -11.29 11.31
CA ASP A 205 29.46 -12.63 10.76
C ASP A 205 28.21 -13.11 10.00
N ASN A 206 27.02 -12.87 10.55
CA ASN A 206 25.76 -13.19 9.90
C ASN A 206 25.51 -12.29 8.68
N LEU A 207 25.88 -11.01 8.76
CA LEU A 207 25.77 -10.08 7.63
C LEU A 207 26.64 -10.53 6.46
N ALA A 208 27.87 -10.96 6.71
CA ALA A 208 28.76 -11.48 5.67
C ALA A 208 28.14 -12.68 4.93
N LEU A 209 27.45 -13.57 5.65
CA LEU A 209 26.73 -14.71 5.07
C LEU A 209 25.56 -14.25 4.19
N PHE A 210 24.74 -13.30 4.67
CA PHE A 210 23.61 -12.79 3.89
C PHE A 210 24.05 -12.03 2.64
N CYS A 211 25.06 -11.16 2.77
CA CYS A 211 25.67 -10.47 1.65
C CYS A 211 26.27 -11.46 0.63
N GLY A 212 26.93 -12.52 1.10
CA GLY A 212 27.45 -13.59 0.25
C GLY A 212 26.35 -14.32 -0.52
N SER A 213 25.23 -14.64 0.15
CA SER A 213 24.04 -15.23 -0.49
C SER A 213 23.45 -14.32 -1.57
N TYR A 214 23.29 -13.02 -1.27
CA TYR A 214 22.81 -12.05 -2.26
C TYR A 214 23.75 -11.87 -3.45
N ASN A 215 25.07 -11.88 -3.21
CA ASN A 215 26.07 -11.79 -4.28
C ASN A 215 26.08 -13.03 -5.19
N ALA A 216 25.73 -14.20 -4.66
CA ALA A 216 25.63 -15.45 -5.41
C ALA A 216 24.26 -15.68 -6.06
N ARG A 217 23.36 -14.69 -6.06
CA ARG A 217 22.01 -14.81 -6.62
C ARG A 217 22.06 -15.13 -8.11
N GLN A 218 21.05 -15.87 -8.57
CA GLN A 218 20.89 -16.15 -10.00
C GLN A 218 20.01 -15.08 -10.67
N ASP A 219 19.98 -15.09 -11.99
CA ASP A 219 19.03 -14.25 -12.72
C ASP A 219 17.59 -14.69 -12.39
N LEU A 220 16.66 -13.75 -12.25
CA LEU A 220 15.26 -14.09 -11.94
C LEU A 220 14.60 -14.92 -13.05
N GLY A 221 15.14 -14.90 -14.27
CA GLY A 221 14.63 -15.61 -15.42
C GLY A 221 13.26 -15.09 -15.86
N ILE A 222 12.96 -13.82 -15.56
CA ILE A 222 11.71 -13.17 -15.98
C ILE A 222 11.86 -12.60 -17.38
N GLU A 223 10.82 -12.70 -18.18
CA GLU A 223 10.79 -12.14 -19.53
C GLU A 223 9.43 -11.48 -19.80
N ARG A 224 9.45 -10.45 -20.65
CA ARG A 224 8.24 -9.68 -20.93
C ARG A 224 7.30 -10.51 -21.81
N PRO A 225 6.03 -10.72 -21.42
CA PRO A 225 5.04 -11.37 -22.27
C PRO A 225 4.73 -10.50 -23.48
N ILE A 226 4.69 -11.13 -24.65
CA ILE A 226 4.27 -10.56 -25.92
C ILE A 226 2.90 -11.15 -26.26
N ALA A 227 1.89 -10.27 -26.33
CA ALA A 227 0.52 -10.64 -26.62
C ALA A 227 0.42 -11.44 -27.93
N GLY A 228 -0.23 -12.59 -27.88
CA GLY A 228 -0.39 -13.48 -29.03
C GLY A 228 0.84 -14.31 -29.41
N LEU A 229 1.98 -14.19 -28.71
CA LEU A 229 3.19 -14.97 -28.97
C LEU A 229 3.53 -15.94 -27.83
N ASN A 230 3.78 -15.43 -26.63
CA ASN A 230 4.31 -16.21 -25.50
C ASN A 230 3.64 -15.88 -24.14
N GLU A 231 2.48 -15.21 -24.13
CA GLU A 231 1.87 -14.73 -22.89
C GLU A 231 1.57 -15.85 -21.87
N ASN A 232 1.33 -17.07 -22.36
CA ASN A 232 0.99 -18.24 -21.54
C ASN A 232 2.19 -19.14 -21.23
N THR A 233 3.36 -18.88 -21.82
CA THR A 233 4.56 -19.73 -21.70
C THR A 233 5.73 -19.02 -21.03
N VAL A 234 5.74 -17.69 -21.03
CA VAL A 234 6.81 -16.90 -20.43
C VAL A 234 6.73 -16.90 -18.90
N LYS A 235 7.88 -16.99 -18.25
CA LYS A 235 7.99 -16.80 -16.81
C LYS A 235 7.99 -15.30 -16.51
N THR A 236 6.97 -14.80 -15.82
CA THR A 236 6.88 -13.40 -15.40
C THR A 236 5.93 -13.27 -14.21
N LEU A 237 5.89 -12.11 -13.57
CA LEU A 237 4.94 -11.85 -12.49
C LEU A 237 3.49 -11.82 -12.99
N THR A 238 2.61 -12.54 -12.30
CA THR A 238 1.18 -12.57 -12.58
C THR A 238 0.39 -11.54 -11.78
N CYS A 239 0.90 -11.11 -10.64
CA CYS A 239 0.34 -10.04 -9.81
C CYS A 239 0.74 -8.65 -10.31
N PRO A 240 -0.01 -7.59 -9.94
CA PRO A 240 0.45 -6.21 -10.05
C PRO A 240 1.80 -5.98 -9.35
N ALA A 241 2.63 -5.14 -9.94
CA ALA A 241 3.93 -4.75 -9.38
C ALA A 241 4.13 -3.23 -9.47
N LEU A 242 4.57 -2.63 -8.37
CA LEU A 242 5.03 -1.24 -8.29
C LEU A 242 6.54 -1.24 -8.09
N LEU A 243 7.29 -0.90 -9.13
CA LEU A 243 8.73 -0.73 -9.06
C LEU A 243 9.05 0.69 -8.59
N VAL A 244 9.91 0.83 -7.59
CA VAL A 244 10.27 2.13 -7.02
C VAL A 244 11.79 2.28 -6.98
N VAL A 245 12.28 3.44 -7.42
CA VAL A 245 13.70 3.78 -7.35
C VAL A 245 13.88 5.29 -7.24
N GLY A 246 14.88 5.71 -6.47
CA GLY A 246 15.32 7.11 -6.44
C GLY A 246 16.00 7.52 -7.75
N ASP A 247 15.88 8.77 -8.18
CA ASP A 247 16.50 9.24 -9.42
C ASP A 247 18.03 9.26 -9.42
N THR A 248 18.65 9.38 -8.24
CA THR A 248 20.09 9.31 -8.01
C THR A 248 20.55 7.98 -7.39
N SER A 249 19.64 7.00 -7.24
CA SER A 249 19.96 5.70 -6.64
C SER A 249 20.96 4.91 -7.50
N PRO A 250 21.89 4.15 -6.88
CA PRO A 250 22.73 3.21 -7.62
C PRO A 250 21.95 2.12 -8.38
N ALA A 251 20.72 1.83 -7.96
CA ALA A 251 19.90 0.75 -8.52
C ALA A 251 19.05 1.17 -9.76
N VAL A 252 19.16 2.42 -10.25
CA VAL A 252 18.33 2.94 -11.34
C VAL A 252 18.36 2.03 -12.58
N GLU A 253 19.56 1.63 -13.02
CA GLU A 253 19.71 0.81 -14.23
C GLU A 253 19.09 -0.58 -14.03
N ALA A 254 19.33 -1.21 -12.89
CA ALA A 254 18.80 -2.53 -12.55
C ALA A 254 17.26 -2.54 -12.45
N VAL A 255 16.66 -1.51 -11.86
CA VAL A 255 15.20 -1.38 -11.76
C VAL A 255 14.56 -1.11 -13.12
N VAL A 256 15.20 -0.30 -13.97
CA VAL A 256 14.75 -0.07 -15.35
C VAL A 256 14.83 -1.36 -16.16
N GLU A 257 15.88 -2.17 -15.96
CA GLU A 257 16.00 -3.49 -16.59
C GLU A 257 14.92 -4.47 -16.08
N CYS A 258 14.64 -4.48 -14.77
CA CYS A 258 13.52 -5.24 -14.23
C CYS A 258 12.19 -4.85 -14.91
N ASN A 259 11.92 -3.55 -15.05
CA ASN A 259 10.73 -3.06 -15.73
C ASN A 259 10.68 -3.50 -17.20
N SER A 260 11.82 -3.54 -17.89
CA SER A 260 11.95 -3.98 -19.29
C SER A 260 11.47 -5.43 -19.48
N ARG A 261 11.66 -6.27 -18.44
CA ARG A 261 11.33 -7.70 -18.42
C ARG A 261 9.95 -8.03 -17.85
N LEU A 262 9.24 -7.07 -17.25
CA LEU A 262 7.90 -7.29 -16.68
C LEU A 262 6.76 -6.93 -17.65
N ASN A 263 5.55 -7.44 -17.34
CA ASN A 263 4.34 -7.13 -18.09
C ASN A 263 3.90 -5.67 -17.85
N PRO A 264 3.90 -4.80 -18.89
CA PRO A 264 3.60 -3.38 -18.73
C PRO A 264 2.13 -3.09 -18.39
N THR A 265 1.22 -4.06 -18.54
CA THR A 265 -0.20 -3.88 -18.16
C THR A 265 -0.45 -4.07 -16.67
N LYS A 266 0.49 -4.68 -15.96
CA LYS A 266 0.42 -4.97 -14.52
C LYS A 266 1.53 -4.28 -13.71
N THR A 267 2.48 -3.64 -14.38
CA THR A 267 3.67 -3.07 -13.75
C THR A 267 3.69 -1.56 -13.91
N THR A 268 3.93 -0.85 -12.82
CA THR A 268 4.16 0.60 -12.82
C THR A 268 5.57 0.89 -12.33
N LEU A 269 6.30 1.76 -13.02
CA LEU A 269 7.61 2.25 -12.60
C LEU A 269 7.47 3.66 -12.02
N LEU A 270 7.86 3.83 -10.76
CA LEU A 270 7.92 5.10 -10.05
C LEU A 270 9.38 5.49 -9.82
N LYS A 271 9.89 6.42 -10.63
CA LYS A 271 11.18 7.07 -10.40
C LYS A 271 10.95 8.31 -9.53
N MET A 272 11.46 8.30 -8.31
CA MET A 272 11.25 9.37 -7.32
C MET A 272 12.30 10.47 -7.50
N ALA A 273 11.84 11.67 -7.85
CA ALA A 273 12.71 12.84 -8.01
C ALA A 273 13.31 13.27 -6.66
N ASP A 274 14.54 13.77 -6.70
CA ASP A 274 15.30 14.26 -5.54
C ASP A 274 15.48 13.18 -4.45
N CYS A 275 15.75 11.94 -4.87
CA CYS A 275 15.83 10.79 -3.98
C CYS A 275 16.90 9.82 -4.47
N GLY A 276 17.75 9.32 -3.59
CA GLY A 276 18.68 8.25 -3.96
C GLY A 276 18.34 6.93 -3.30
N GLY A 277 19.25 6.42 -2.47
CA GLY A 277 19.31 5.02 -2.05
C GLY A 277 18.11 4.46 -1.31
N LEU A 278 17.46 5.23 -0.43
CA LEU A 278 16.42 4.71 0.47
C LEU A 278 15.11 5.51 0.36
N PRO A 279 14.31 5.33 -0.71
CA PRO A 279 13.09 6.11 -0.92
C PRO A 279 12.08 6.04 0.22
N GLN A 280 11.99 4.88 0.88
CA GLN A 280 11.12 4.64 2.03
C GLN A 280 11.54 5.38 3.31
N VAL A 281 12.75 5.92 3.34
CA VAL A 281 13.30 6.68 4.47
C VAL A 281 13.37 8.17 4.15
N VAL A 282 13.82 8.51 2.93
CA VAL A 282 14.05 9.90 2.51
C VAL A 282 12.75 10.58 2.08
N GLN A 283 11.84 9.87 1.42
CA GLN A 283 10.55 10.42 0.96
C GLN A 283 9.36 9.52 1.32
N PRO A 284 9.15 9.17 2.62
CA PRO A 284 8.13 8.22 3.05
C PRO A 284 6.70 8.66 2.69
N GLY A 285 6.39 9.95 2.70
CA GLY A 285 5.05 10.45 2.34
C GLY A 285 4.69 10.20 0.87
N LYS A 286 5.60 10.50 -0.08
CA LYS A 286 5.37 10.21 -1.49
C LYS A 286 5.24 8.70 -1.75
N LEU A 287 6.03 7.89 -1.04
CA LEU A 287 5.93 6.43 -1.16
C LEU A 287 4.63 5.89 -0.54
N ALA A 288 4.18 6.41 0.60
CA ALA A 288 2.91 6.05 1.22
C ALA A 288 1.72 6.40 0.30
N GLU A 289 1.75 7.57 -0.35
CA GLU A 289 0.74 7.95 -1.33
C GLU A 289 0.73 7.02 -2.55
N ALA A 290 1.91 6.69 -3.09
CA ALA A 290 2.03 5.72 -4.19
C ALA A 290 1.49 4.33 -3.79
N PHE A 291 1.82 3.88 -2.58
CA PHE A 291 1.32 2.62 -2.05
C PHE A 291 -0.20 2.62 -1.87
N LYS A 292 -0.78 3.72 -1.38
CA LYS A 292 -2.23 3.91 -1.29
C LYS A 292 -2.91 3.74 -2.65
N TYR A 293 -2.40 4.38 -3.71
CA TYR A 293 -2.96 4.20 -5.06
C TYR A 293 -2.79 2.78 -5.60
N PHE A 294 -1.65 2.14 -5.32
CA PHE A 294 -1.40 0.76 -5.72
C PHE A 294 -2.42 -0.21 -5.10
N VAL A 295 -2.63 -0.10 -3.79
CA VAL A 295 -3.60 -0.90 -3.03
C VAL A 295 -5.04 -0.62 -3.49
N GLN A 296 -5.39 0.65 -3.75
CA GLN A 296 -6.68 1.02 -4.34
C GLN A 296 -6.89 0.42 -5.74
N GLY A 297 -5.85 0.37 -6.57
CA GLY A 297 -5.87 -0.24 -7.90
C GLY A 297 -6.17 -1.74 -7.88
N MET A 298 -5.77 -2.42 -6.79
CA MET A 298 -6.10 -3.83 -6.54
C MET A 298 -7.52 -4.05 -6.01
N GLY A 299 -8.29 -2.99 -5.80
CA GLY A 299 -9.66 -3.07 -5.26
C GLY A 299 -9.73 -3.06 -3.73
N TYR A 300 -8.58 -3.01 -3.05
CA TYR A 300 -8.48 -2.74 -1.63
C TYR A 300 -8.67 -1.25 -1.38
N ARG A 301 -9.90 -0.79 -1.58
CA ARG A 301 -10.28 0.53 -1.08
C ARG A 301 -10.23 0.47 0.43
N ASN A 302 -9.67 1.51 1.05
CA ASN A 302 -10.09 1.92 2.39
C ASN A 302 -11.61 1.70 2.43
N HIS A 303 -12.12 1.03 3.46
CA HIS A 303 -13.55 1.05 3.71
C HIS A 303 -13.97 2.47 4.18
N MET A 304 -13.38 3.53 3.60
CA MET A 304 -14.06 4.79 3.36
C MET A 304 -15.17 4.52 2.35
N HIS A 305 -16.31 4.02 2.82
CA HIS A 305 -17.50 4.00 1.99
C HIS A 305 -17.82 5.47 1.68
N MET A 306 -17.71 5.89 0.43
CA MET A 306 -18.26 7.19 0.07
C MET A 306 -19.75 7.01 -0.16
N ALA A 307 -20.58 7.52 0.74
CA ALA A 307 -21.99 7.73 0.43
C ALA A 307 -22.14 9.10 -0.24
N VAL A 308 -22.88 9.14 -1.33
CA VAL A 308 -23.32 10.40 -1.94
C VAL A 308 -24.63 10.78 -1.26
N ALA A 309 -24.71 11.98 -0.70
CA ALA A 309 -25.96 12.49 -0.16
C ALA A 309 -27.02 12.49 -1.27
N LEU A 310 -28.11 11.73 -1.06
CA LEU A 310 -29.22 11.60 -2.03
C LEU A 310 -30.29 12.69 -1.86
N CYS A 311 -30.07 13.63 -0.95
CA CYS A 311 -30.94 14.79 -0.71
C CYS A 311 -30.15 15.92 -0.04
N ASN A 312 -30.72 17.14 -0.07
CA ASN A 312 -30.18 18.29 0.65
C ASN A 312 -30.54 18.21 2.14
N PHE A 313 -29.55 18.46 3.00
CA PHE A 313 -29.67 18.59 4.45
C PHE A 313 -29.33 20.03 4.86
N PRO A 314 -30.33 20.93 4.97
CA PRO A 314 -30.09 22.32 5.35
C PRO A 314 -29.60 22.44 6.80
N PRO A 315 -28.72 23.41 7.09
CA PRO A 315 -28.17 23.63 8.42
C PRO A 315 -29.24 24.27 9.30
N HIS A 316 -29.32 23.85 10.57
CA HIS A 316 -30.30 24.42 11.49
C HIS A 316 -29.69 25.53 12.37
N ARG A 317 -28.36 25.52 12.50
CA ARG A 317 -27.60 26.58 13.18
C ARG A 317 -26.54 27.14 12.24
N SER A 318 -26.14 28.38 12.48
CA SER A 318 -25.15 29.08 11.65
C SER A 318 -23.77 28.43 11.64
N ASP A 319 -23.47 27.56 12.60
CA ASP A 319 -22.23 26.80 12.76
C ASP A 319 -22.28 25.38 12.15
N GLU A 320 -23.44 24.93 11.63
CA GLU A 320 -23.56 23.61 11.00
C GLU A 320 -23.26 23.68 9.49
N HIS A 321 -22.52 22.69 8.98
CA HIS A 321 -22.34 22.54 7.54
C HIS A 321 -23.58 21.96 6.86
N THR A 322 -24.03 22.63 5.79
CA THR A 322 -25.04 22.13 4.85
C THR A 322 -24.47 20.94 4.09
N ILE A 323 -25.19 19.82 4.03
CA ILE A 323 -24.86 18.70 3.13
C ILE A 323 -25.78 18.79 1.93
N PHE A 324 -25.27 19.09 0.75
CA PHE A 324 -26.02 19.17 -0.49
C PHE A 324 -26.15 17.79 -1.16
N LEU A 325 -27.20 17.63 -1.97
CA LEU A 325 -27.38 16.52 -2.89
C LEU A 325 -26.12 16.41 -3.77
N GLY A 326 -25.48 15.25 -3.75
CA GLY A 326 -24.21 15.04 -4.46
C GLY A 326 -22.96 15.12 -3.58
N ASP A 327 -23.08 15.62 -2.34
CA ASP A 327 -21.94 15.72 -1.44
C ASP A 327 -21.41 14.35 -1.04
N LYS A 328 -20.09 14.27 -0.95
CA LYS A 328 -19.36 13.06 -0.56
C LYS A 328 -19.31 12.98 0.96
N LEU A 329 -19.84 11.91 1.53
CA LEU A 329 -19.78 11.61 2.95
C LEU A 329 -18.63 10.64 3.23
N ASN A 330 -17.79 10.99 4.21
CA ASN A 330 -16.71 10.12 4.69
C ASN A 330 -17.28 9.07 5.67
N ILE A 331 -17.17 7.79 5.32
CA ILE A 331 -17.63 6.69 6.16
C ILE A 331 -16.42 5.80 6.47
N ILE A 332 -15.74 5.96 7.59
CA ILE A 332 -14.47 5.28 7.92
C ILE A 332 -14.61 3.74 8.00
N SER A 333 -15.80 3.25 8.33
CA SER A 333 -16.19 1.84 8.29
C SER A 333 -17.67 1.77 7.92
N GLU A 334 -18.20 0.63 7.41
CA GLU A 334 -19.60 0.47 6.94
C GLU A 334 -20.70 1.17 7.78
N TRP A 335 -20.44 1.40 9.08
CA TRP A 335 -21.33 2.04 10.04
C TRP A 335 -20.80 3.33 10.68
N LEU A 336 -19.55 3.78 10.51
CA LEU A 336 -18.99 5.00 11.15
C LEU A 336 -18.94 6.17 10.17
N PHE A 337 -19.72 7.22 10.43
CA PHE A 337 -19.89 8.39 9.57
C PHE A 337 -19.29 9.64 10.22
N GLU A 338 -18.39 10.32 9.51
CA GLU A 338 -17.85 11.62 9.91
C GLU A 338 -18.68 12.79 9.37
N GLY A 339 -18.70 13.91 10.10
CA GLY A 339 -19.40 15.12 9.67
C GLY A 339 -20.93 15.03 9.65
N ILE A 340 -21.51 13.91 10.08
CA ILE A 340 -22.97 13.72 10.12
C ILE A 340 -23.54 14.20 11.46
N THR A 341 -24.47 15.16 11.39
CA THR A 341 -25.22 15.66 12.56
C THR A 341 -26.26 14.64 13.04
N ARG A 342 -26.78 14.84 14.25
CA ARG A 342 -27.90 14.02 14.78
C ARG A 342 -29.07 13.98 13.83
N ARG A 343 -29.47 15.14 13.31
CA ARG A 343 -30.63 15.29 12.43
C ARG A 343 -30.39 14.64 11.07
N ASN A 344 -29.19 14.79 10.51
CA ASN A 344 -28.83 14.18 9.22
C ASN A 344 -28.84 12.65 9.35
N ALA A 345 -28.38 12.11 10.50
CA ALA A 345 -28.49 10.69 10.79
C ALA A 345 -29.96 10.21 10.88
N GLU A 346 -30.83 10.97 11.55
CA GLU A 346 -32.27 10.66 11.62
C GLU A 346 -32.89 10.59 10.22
N GLN A 347 -32.60 11.58 9.38
CA GLN A 347 -33.10 11.65 8.00
C GLN A 347 -32.55 10.52 7.13
N LEU A 348 -31.24 10.25 7.16
CA LEU A 348 -30.60 9.17 6.40
C LEU A 348 -31.21 7.80 6.74
N LEU A 349 -31.36 7.50 8.03
CA LEU A 349 -31.92 6.21 8.50
C LEU A 349 -33.39 6.01 8.11
N MET A 350 -34.12 7.09 7.83
CA MET A 350 -35.52 7.06 7.42
C MET A 350 -35.70 6.92 5.90
N LEU A 351 -34.63 7.10 5.10
CA LEU A 351 -34.69 6.92 3.65
C LEU A 351 -34.88 5.44 3.27
N PRO A 352 -35.71 5.10 2.27
CA PRO A 352 -35.70 3.78 1.65
C PRO A 352 -34.32 3.46 1.02
N PRO A 353 -33.85 2.20 1.01
CA PRO A 353 -34.51 0.98 1.49
C PRO A 353 -34.22 0.65 2.97
N ASN A 354 -33.81 1.61 3.81
CA ASN A 354 -33.52 1.34 5.21
C ASN A 354 -34.76 0.82 5.95
N TYR A 355 -34.54 -0.07 6.91
CA TYR A 355 -35.58 -0.73 7.70
C TYR A 355 -35.23 -0.69 9.20
N SER A 356 -36.17 -1.11 10.04
CA SER A 356 -35.95 -1.24 11.48
C SER A 356 -34.71 -2.07 11.78
N GLY A 357 -33.80 -1.54 12.60
CA GLY A 357 -32.49 -2.15 12.90
C GLY A 357 -31.31 -1.53 12.14
N CYS A 358 -31.54 -0.77 11.06
CA CYS A 358 -30.48 0.01 10.42
C CYS A 358 -29.88 1.02 11.42
N PHE A 359 -28.56 1.13 11.45
CA PHE A 359 -27.85 2.03 12.36
C PHE A 359 -26.64 2.67 11.71
N LEU A 360 -26.17 3.74 12.32
CA LEU A 360 -24.88 4.36 12.06
C LEU A 360 -24.30 4.94 13.35
N ILE A 361 -22.99 5.07 13.42
CA ILE A 361 -22.26 5.77 14.48
C ILE A 361 -21.74 7.08 13.89
N ARG A 362 -21.85 8.14 14.68
CA ARG A 362 -21.38 9.49 14.33
C ARG A 362 -20.71 10.13 15.53
N GLU A 363 -19.98 11.21 15.31
CA GLU A 363 -19.49 12.06 16.39
C GLU A 363 -20.62 12.74 17.16
N SER A 364 -20.40 12.95 18.46
CA SER A 364 -21.35 13.61 19.35
C SER A 364 -21.21 15.13 19.25
N GLN A 365 -22.21 15.78 18.64
CA GLN A 365 -22.32 17.25 18.63
C GLN A 365 -22.37 17.88 20.03
N SER A 366 -22.81 17.12 21.04
CA SER A 366 -22.95 17.62 22.42
C SER A 366 -21.67 17.48 23.24
N CYS A 367 -20.75 16.60 22.85
CA CYS A 367 -19.50 16.34 23.55
C CYS A 367 -18.41 15.93 22.54
N PRO A 368 -17.54 16.88 22.14
CA PRO A 368 -16.41 16.62 21.26
C PRO A 368 -15.56 15.44 21.78
N GLY A 369 -15.11 14.58 20.87
CA GLY A 369 -14.34 13.37 21.20
C GLY A 369 -15.18 12.18 21.70
N SER A 370 -16.51 12.28 21.76
CA SER A 370 -17.40 11.15 22.06
C SER A 370 -18.23 10.73 20.84
N TYR A 371 -18.68 9.48 20.80
CA TYR A 371 -19.51 8.96 19.70
C TYR A 371 -20.98 8.77 20.09
N SER A 372 -21.86 8.67 19.10
CA SER A 372 -23.28 8.37 19.25
C SER A 372 -23.73 7.36 18.21
N LEU A 373 -24.36 6.27 18.65
CA LEU A 373 -25.03 5.29 17.79
C LEU A 373 -26.47 5.75 17.52
N SER A 374 -26.84 5.95 16.27
CA SER A 374 -28.18 6.30 15.81
C SER A 374 -28.77 5.08 15.11
N MET A 375 -29.96 4.63 15.52
CA MET A 375 -30.58 3.41 15.01
C MET A 375 -32.07 3.61 14.75
N ARG A 376 -32.53 3.19 13.56
CA ARG A 376 -33.95 3.15 13.25
C ARG A 376 -34.63 2.05 14.04
N GLN A 377 -35.71 2.41 14.71
CA GLN A 377 -36.57 1.49 15.41
C GLN A 377 -38.02 1.77 15.02
N ASP A 378 -38.58 0.86 14.23
CA ASP A 378 -39.98 0.87 13.85
C ASP A 378 -40.79 0.07 14.89
N ARG A 379 -41.86 0.68 15.41
CA ARG A 379 -42.81 0.05 16.34
C ARG A 379 -44.23 0.21 15.79
N GLY A 380 -44.71 -0.81 15.08
CA GLY A 380 -46.00 -0.74 14.39
C GLY A 380 -45.97 0.35 13.30
N HIS A 381 -46.86 1.33 13.41
CA HIS A 381 -46.92 2.48 12.49
C HIS A 381 -46.02 3.66 12.89
N VAL A 382 -45.28 3.56 14.00
CA VAL A 382 -44.39 4.62 14.47
C VAL A 382 -42.96 4.32 14.03
N HIS A 383 -42.44 5.14 13.14
CA HIS A 383 -41.04 5.11 12.70
C HIS A 383 -40.26 6.14 13.49
N SER A 384 -39.23 5.71 14.20
CA SER A 384 -38.41 6.60 15.04
C SER A 384 -36.94 6.21 15.00
N VAL A 385 -36.06 7.15 15.28
CA VAL A 385 -34.63 6.89 15.43
C VAL A 385 -34.25 7.09 16.90
N LYS A 386 -33.54 6.10 17.45
CA LYS A 386 -32.99 6.15 18.80
C LYS A 386 -31.50 6.47 18.75
N HIS A 387 -31.05 7.28 19.70
CA HIS A 387 -29.64 7.62 19.86
C HIS A 387 -29.13 7.09 21.18
N TYR A 388 -28.03 6.35 21.11
CA TYR A 388 -27.31 5.83 22.26
C TYR A 388 -25.95 6.53 22.32
N ARG A 389 -25.64 7.09 23.48
CA ARG A 389 -24.32 7.67 23.71
C ARG A 389 -23.30 6.56 23.86
N ILE A 390 -22.21 6.65 23.12
CA ILE A 390 -21.05 5.80 23.32
C ILE A 390 -20.07 6.61 24.16
N HIS A 391 -19.91 6.16 25.40
CA HIS A 391 -18.97 6.76 26.33
C HIS A 391 -17.59 6.17 26.09
N GLN A 392 -16.57 7.03 26.13
CA GLN A 392 -15.18 6.63 26.14
C GLN A 392 -14.61 6.87 27.54
N LEU A 393 -13.95 5.86 28.09
CA LEU A 393 -13.23 5.93 29.36
C LEU A 393 -11.84 6.57 29.15
N HIS A 394 -11.21 7.00 30.23
CA HIS A 394 -9.86 7.60 30.19
C HIS A 394 -8.78 6.66 29.61
N ASN A 395 -9.02 5.35 29.64
CA ASN A 395 -8.14 4.31 29.10
C ASN A 395 -8.46 3.97 27.63
N GLY A 396 -9.30 4.76 26.96
CA GLY A 396 -9.68 4.60 25.56
C GLY A 396 -10.82 3.60 25.30
N TRP A 397 -11.33 2.88 26.32
CA TRP A 397 -12.38 1.88 26.13
C TRP A 397 -13.76 2.49 25.95
N PHE A 398 -14.60 1.84 25.15
CA PHE A 398 -15.94 2.28 24.79
C PHE A 398 -17.03 1.48 25.50
N TYR A 399 -18.13 2.13 25.88
CA TYR A 399 -19.33 1.46 26.34
C TYR A 399 -20.60 2.25 26.02
N ILE A 400 -21.72 1.54 25.83
CA ILE A 400 -23.07 2.12 25.84
C ILE A 400 -23.73 1.88 27.20
N HIS A 401 -23.57 0.66 27.74
CA HIS A 401 -24.10 0.26 29.04
C HIS A 401 -22.95 -0.15 29.96
N GLN A 402 -22.98 0.28 31.23
CA GLN A 402 -21.90 0.10 32.21
C GLN A 402 -21.57 -1.36 32.58
N SER A 403 -22.26 -2.35 31.99
CA SER A 403 -21.96 -3.76 32.21
C SER A 403 -21.07 -4.39 31.14
N HIS A 404 -20.80 -3.68 30.04
CA HIS A 404 -20.00 -4.19 28.93
C HIS A 404 -19.11 -3.09 28.38
N TYR A 405 -17.82 -3.37 28.29
CA TYR A 405 -16.80 -2.44 27.84
C TYR A 405 -16.00 -3.08 26.70
N PHE A 406 -15.58 -2.27 25.73
CA PHE A 406 -14.95 -2.72 24.50
C PHE A 406 -13.72 -1.87 24.22
N SER A 407 -12.62 -2.49 23.79
CA SER A 407 -11.40 -1.73 23.48
C SER A 407 -11.49 -0.98 22.15
N THR A 408 -12.41 -1.37 21.25
CA THR A 408 -12.65 -0.70 19.97
C THR A 408 -14.16 -0.55 19.68
N LEU A 409 -14.52 0.45 18.86
CA LEU A 409 -15.90 0.60 18.37
C LEU A 409 -16.35 -0.61 17.56
N THR A 410 -15.45 -1.26 16.80
CA THR A 410 -15.77 -2.48 16.05
C THR A 410 -16.19 -3.61 16.97
N GLN A 411 -15.48 -3.85 18.09
CA GLN A 411 -15.89 -4.88 19.05
C GLN A 411 -17.24 -4.56 19.70
N LEU A 412 -17.49 -3.28 19.99
CA LEU A 412 -18.79 -2.81 20.49
C LEU A 412 -19.90 -3.13 19.48
N VAL A 413 -19.70 -2.76 18.21
CA VAL A 413 -20.65 -3.02 17.13
C VAL A 413 -20.85 -4.51 16.93
N ASP A 414 -19.80 -5.31 16.88
CA ASP A 414 -19.88 -6.77 16.74
C ASP A 414 -20.63 -7.41 17.90
N TYR A 415 -20.40 -6.94 19.13
CA TYR A 415 -21.09 -7.44 20.32
C TYR A 415 -22.58 -7.16 20.24
N TYR A 416 -22.96 -5.91 19.99
CA TYR A 416 -24.35 -5.53 19.90
C TYR A 416 -25.03 -6.10 18.65
N SER A 417 -24.30 -6.33 17.56
CA SER A 417 -24.82 -6.95 16.33
C SER A 417 -25.04 -8.46 16.50
N ARG A 418 -24.16 -9.17 17.24
CA ARG A 418 -24.27 -10.62 17.46
C ARG A 418 -25.21 -11.01 18.61
N LYS A 419 -25.18 -10.26 19.72
CA LYS A 419 -25.96 -10.59 20.93
C LYS A 419 -27.41 -10.11 20.85
N LEU A 420 -27.70 -9.19 19.93
CA LEU A 420 -29.06 -8.78 19.62
C LEU A 420 -29.59 -9.58 18.41
N LYS A 421 -29.97 -10.83 18.64
CA LYS A 421 -31.08 -11.43 17.85
C LYS A 421 -32.37 -10.71 18.23
N TRP A 422 -32.51 -9.43 17.86
CA TRP A 422 -33.85 -8.91 17.59
C TRP A 422 -34.32 -9.67 16.35
N GLN A 423 -35.47 -10.29 16.51
CA GLN A 423 -36.10 -11.16 15.54
C GLN A 423 -36.13 -10.49 14.15
N TRP A 424 -35.59 -11.20 13.15
CA TRP A 424 -35.65 -10.99 11.68
C TRP A 424 -34.58 -10.07 11.03
N CYS A 425 -33.54 -10.74 10.52
CA CYS A 425 -32.59 -10.43 9.44
C CYS A 425 -32.12 -8.98 9.20
N CYS A 426 -30.82 -8.73 9.35
CA CYS A 426 -30.15 -7.59 8.70
C CYS A 426 -28.90 -8.05 7.93
N LYS A 427 -29.04 -8.31 6.62
CA LYS A 427 -27.92 -8.20 5.68
C LYS A 427 -27.83 -6.74 5.26
N LEU A 428 -26.66 -6.15 5.47
CA LEU A 428 -26.29 -4.80 5.02
C LEU A 428 -26.35 -4.77 3.50
N ASN A 429 -27.25 -3.96 2.94
CA ASN A 429 -27.31 -3.72 1.50
C ASN A 429 -27.03 -2.24 1.27
N ILE A 430 -25.76 -1.89 1.13
CA ILE A 430 -25.33 -0.58 0.66
C ILE A 430 -25.09 -0.73 -0.83
N SER A 431 -26.14 -0.56 -1.64
CA SER A 431 -26.01 -0.19 -3.04
C SER A 431 -27.14 0.77 -3.38
N PRO A 432 -26.87 1.92 -4.02
CA PRO A 432 -27.93 2.64 -4.71
C PRO A 432 -28.38 1.76 -5.88
N VAL A 433 -29.64 1.33 -5.86
CA VAL A 433 -30.27 0.79 -7.07
C VAL A 433 -30.37 1.95 -8.06
N PRO A 434 -29.97 1.78 -9.35
CA PRO A 434 -30.13 2.82 -10.35
C PRO A 434 -31.61 3.19 -10.48
N PRO A 435 -31.95 4.47 -10.76
CA PRO A 435 -33.33 4.88 -10.90
C PRO A 435 -34.05 4.00 -11.92
N SER A 436 -35.24 3.53 -11.55
CA SER A 436 -36.22 2.96 -12.48
C SER A 436 -36.40 3.90 -13.67
N LYS A 437 -36.46 3.32 -14.87
CA LYS A 437 -36.35 3.99 -16.19
C LYS A 437 -37.39 5.08 -16.51
N ASP A 438 -38.28 5.44 -15.61
CA ASP A 438 -39.32 6.41 -15.89
C ASP A 438 -39.15 7.64 -15.01
N SER A 439 -38.79 8.76 -15.65
CA SER A 439 -38.73 10.14 -15.11
C SER A 439 -37.32 10.71 -14.84
N LEU A 440 -36.54 10.91 -15.90
CA LEU A 440 -35.54 11.99 -15.93
C LEU A 440 -35.69 12.77 -17.23
N ALA A 441 -36.03 14.05 -17.09
CA ALA A 441 -35.95 15.03 -18.16
C ALA A 441 -34.53 15.02 -18.75
N ILE A 442 -34.47 14.97 -20.08
CA ILE A 442 -33.25 14.91 -20.88
C ILE A 442 -32.41 16.17 -20.61
N VAL A 443 -31.38 16.04 -19.78
CA VAL A 443 -30.24 16.96 -19.82
C VAL A 443 -29.28 16.37 -20.86
N HIS A 444 -29.21 16.99 -22.04
CA HIS A 444 -28.19 16.69 -23.04
C HIS A 444 -26.80 16.92 -22.42
N ARG A 445 -26.14 15.84 -22.00
CA ARG A 445 -24.68 15.82 -21.87
C ARG A 445 -24.11 15.39 -23.23
N PRO A 446 -23.09 16.07 -23.76
CA PRO A 446 -22.39 15.58 -24.93
C PRO A 446 -21.79 14.21 -24.61
N SER A 447 -21.94 13.26 -25.53
CA SER A 447 -21.33 11.94 -25.43
C SER A 447 -19.81 12.08 -25.24
N PRO A 448 -19.18 11.27 -24.37
CA PRO A 448 -17.72 11.24 -24.29
C PRO A 448 -17.15 10.91 -25.67
N ILE A 449 -16.23 11.74 -26.15
CA ILE A 449 -15.56 11.56 -27.44
C ILE A 449 -14.77 10.25 -27.35
N SER A 450 -15.10 9.31 -28.23
CA SER A 450 -14.35 8.07 -28.43
C SER A 450 -12.93 8.42 -28.86
N ILE A 451 -11.92 8.15 -28.03
CA ILE A 451 -10.53 8.25 -28.43
C ILE A 451 -10.24 7.08 -29.37
N GLN A 452 -10.22 7.35 -30.67
CA GLN A 452 -9.82 6.39 -31.69
C GLN A 452 -8.32 6.11 -31.51
N ARG A 453 -7.97 4.89 -31.09
CA ARG A 453 -6.56 4.43 -31.08
C ARG A 453 -6.10 4.31 -32.53
N SER A 454 -5.23 5.21 -32.96
CA SER A 454 -4.60 5.15 -34.27
C SER A 454 -3.37 4.22 -34.19
N ASN A 455 -3.29 3.25 -35.11
CA ASN A 455 -2.16 2.33 -35.25
C ASN A 455 -0.95 3.04 -35.90
N LEU A 456 -0.40 4.10 -35.29
CA LEU A 456 0.83 4.71 -35.82
C LEU A 456 2.05 3.91 -35.40
N ASN A 457 2.83 3.50 -36.40
CA ASN A 457 4.18 2.99 -36.20
C ASN A 457 5.16 4.16 -36.15
N TRP A 458 5.70 4.46 -34.96
CA TRP A 458 6.62 5.60 -34.74
C TRP A 458 7.95 5.51 -35.50
N ARG A 459 8.33 4.32 -35.98
CA ARG A 459 9.58 4.10 -36.70
C ARG A 459 9.56 4.61 -38.16
N ASP A 460 8.37 4.86 -38.71
CA ASP A 460 8.20 5.23 -40.13
C ASP A 460 7.86 6.73 -40.35
N LEU A 461 7.88 7.55 -39.29
CA LEU A 461 7.51 8.97 -39.34
C LEU A 461 8.71 9.89 -39.52
N SER A 462 8.79 10.56 -40.66
CA SER A 462 9.76 11.63 -40.90
C SER A 462 9.37 12.94 -40.20
N ARG A 463 10.38 13.73 -39.80
CA ARG A 463 10.23 15.03 -39.11
C ARG A 463 9.30 16.01 -39.86
N SER A 464 9.34 16.00 -41.20
CA SER A 464 8.51 16.84 -42.07
C SER A 464 7.04 16.39 -42.16
N ARG A 465 6.73 15.14 -41.80
CA ARG A 465 5.37 14.59 -41.75
C ARG A 465 4.70 14.88 -40.40
N ILE A 466 5.47 14.82 -39.31
CA ILE A 466 5.05 15.22 -37.96
C ILE A 466 4.67 16.71 -37.93
N GLN A 467 5.50 17.58 -38.49
CA GLN A 467 5.21 19.03 -38.56
C GLN A 467 3.91 19.35 -39.32
N ARG A 468 3.59 18.60 -40.39
CA ARG A 468 2.33 18.77 -41.13
C ARG A 468 1.10 18.33 -40.34
N GLN A 469 1.19 17.24 -39.59
CA GLN A 469 0.09 16.78 -38.72
C GLN A 469 -0.17 17.74 -37.55
N VAL A 470 0.88 18.37 -37.01
CA VAL A 470 0.78 19.37 -35.94
C VAL A 470 0.16 20.69 -36.43
N LYS A 471 0.46 21.11 -37.67
CA LYS A 471 -0.09 22.33 -38.31
C LYS A 471 -1.56 22.20 -38.76
N GLY A 472 -2.17 21.02 -38.67
CA GLY A 472 -3.61 20.82 -38.89
C GLY A 472 -4.08 20.96 -40.34
N THR A 473 -3.19 20.77 -41.32
CA THR A 473 -3.52 20.91 -42.75
C THR A 473 -4.12 19.65 -43.40
N ASP A 474 -4.16 18.50 -42.71
CA ASP A 474 -4.80 17.27 -43.19
C ASP A 474 -6.18 17.07 -42.54
N GLN A 475 -7.19 16.68 -43.33
CA GLN A 475 -8.56 16.43 -42.87
C GLN A 475 -8.72 15.18 -41.98
N GLU A 476 -7.70 14.32 -41.88
CA GLU A 476 -7.64 13.20 -40.93
C GLU A 476 -6.31 13.24 -40.14
N SER A 477 -6.32 13.95 -39.01
CA SER A 477 -5.18 13.96 -38.08
C SER A 477 -5.06 12.60 -37.39
N LEU A 478 -3.90 11.96 -37.54
CA LEU A 478 -3.58 10.69 -36.87
C LEU A 478 -3.19 10.88 -35.39
N LEU A 479 -2.98 12.12 -34.94
CA LEU A 479 -2.63 12.48 -33.58
C LEU A 479 -3.87 12.92 -32.80
N SER A 480 -3.98 12.50 -31.54
CA SER A 480 -5.02 12.97 -30.63
C SER A 480 -4.84 14.47 -30.34
N GLU A 481 -5.95 15.18 -30.08
CA GLU A 481 -5.94 16.62 -29.83
C GLU A 481 -4.98 17.02 -28.70
N GLY A 482 -5.00 16.26 -27.59
CA GLY A 482 -4.11 16.51 -26.44
C GLY A 482 -2.62 16.31 -26.76
N LEU A 483 -2.28 15.31 -27.59
CA LEU A 483 -0.90 15.11 -28.04
C LEU A 483 -0.47 16.22 -29.01
N ARG A 484 -1.38 16.68 -29.88
CA ARG A 484 -1.13 17.78 -30.80
C ARG A 484 -0.83 19.09 -30.06
N GLU A 485 -1.63 19.43 -29.06
CA GLU A 485 -1.42 20.65 -28.26
C GLU A 485 -0.13 20.59 -27.45
N THR A 486 0.21 19.41 -26.90
CA THR A 486 1.49 19.20 -26.21
C THR A 486 2.68 19.37 -27.15
N MET A 487 2.59 18.84 -28.36
CA MET A 487 3.65 19.01 -29.38
C MET A 487 3.75 20.45 -29.88
N LYS A 488 2.63 21.17 -30.05
CA LYS A 488 2.64 22.61 -30.38
C LYS A 488 3.36 23.41 -29.30
N ALA A 489 3.05 23.16 -28.03
CA ALA A 489 3.70 23.81 -26.91
C ALA A 489 5.21 23.50 -26.88
N TYR A 490 5.61 22.25 -27.15
CA TYR A 490 7.01 21.87 -27.24
C TYR A 490 7.74 22.60 -28.38
N PHE A 491 7.19 22.60 -29.61
CA PHE A 491 7.80 23.32 -30.74
C PHE A 491 7.86 24.83 -30.51
N TYR A 492 6.85 25.40 -29.87
CA TYR A 492 6.83 26.82 -29.48
C TYR A 492 7.95 27.16 -28.49
N VAL A 493 8.28 26.25 -27.57
CA VAL A 493 9.33 26.44 -26.56
C VAL A 493 10.72 26.13 -27.10
N THR A 494 10.84 25.26 -28.11
CA THR A 494 12.15 24.79 -28.62
C THR A 494 12.64 25.48 -29.90
N GLU A 495 11.78 26.18 -30.65
CA GLU A 495 12.16 26.84 -31.91
C GLU A 495 11.85 28.35 -31.87
N ASP A 496 12.78 29.17 -31.37
CA ASP A 496 12.86 30.59 -31.71
C ASP A 496 14.04 30.82 -32.67
N SER A 497 13.77 31.54 -33.76
CA SER A 497 14.67 31.98 -34.86
C SER A 497 14.94 31.02 -36.03
N ASN A 498 13.93 30.78 -36.88
CA ASN A 498 13.98 31.06 -38.32
C ASN A 498 12.66 30.63 -39.00
N TRP A 499 11.67 31.52 -39.00
CA TRP A 499 10.47 31.41 -39.82
C TRP A 499 10.29 32.70 -40.63
N THR A 500 11.07 32.80 -41.72
CA THR A 500 10.75 33.67 -42.87
C THR A 500 10.95 32.84 -44.13
N GLU A 501 9.85 32.26 -44.61
CA GLU A 501 9.29 32.27 -45.99
C GLU A 501 8.26 31.15 -46.15
#